data_AF-A0A0K9NAA4-F1
#
_entry.id   AF-A0A0K9NAA4-F1
#
_cell.length_a   1.000
_cell.length_b   1.000
_cell.length_c   1.000
_cell.angle_alpha   90.00
_cell.angle_beta   90.00
_cell.angle_gamma   90.00
#
_symmetry.space_group_name_H-M   'P 1'
#
loop_
_entity.id
_entity.type
_entity.pdbx_description
1 polymer ?
#
loop_
_entity_poly.entity_id
_entity_poly.type
_entity_poly.pdbx_seq_one_letter_code
_entity_poly.pdbx_strand_id
1 'polypeptide(L)'
;MFCAAAAPDCDGENMGNREKRLDEYNYRSDKNGWNFVHVEGSPLERGYSYGRLMAGEIEAAVLEAASLVELQTGLDWKFFRESGASILPIWKRHMSREPYREFLTEMDGMVRGVREEIPTSRLTVDDLILWNGYEELMNYWLPTAVDEIYDSLSGRHVKGGASRRRGGGAEDRCSAFIATGSYTADGRIVMAHNSFTPFENCNYMNVIADIVPEQGSPFIMQTLPGYIHSLSDFYETRTGAGQGLMITETTIGGFAVYDAKMVPEFARIRHAVQYAVTLDEFAELFWKDNNGGYANTWLAGDIGTNEIMRFEAGLKFCHIDKTKDGYFAGFNAPLDPRIRNLECTDSGFADIRRHQGARQVRIPQLMEEYKGRIDNETAQRIIADHYDVYLKKENPCSRTVCSHYELDMREYMCQPGRPAPYEPRGAVDGVTASACDALDLSLWARWGSSCGMPFCAAEFLESNPQFGYLGQFLKDRPSQPWTKFGHRESRQ
;
A
#
# COMPACT_ATOMS: atom_id res chain seq x y z
N MET A 1 34.16 12.76 22.58
CA MET A 1 34.56 11.37 22.28
C MET A 1 33.45 10.50 22.82
N PHE A 2 32.37 10.34 22.05
CA PHE A 2 31.22 9.54 22.45
C PHE A 2 31.43 8.14 21.89
N CYS A 3 31.56 7.16 22.79
CA CYS A 3 31.55 5.75 22.42
C CYS A 3 30.24 5.43 21.70
N ALA A 4 30.36 4.90 20.48
CA ALA A 4 29.28 4.16 19.85
C ALA A 4 28.99 2.95 20.76
N ALA A 5 27.87 3.00 21.48
CA ALA A 5 27.33 1.81 22.10
C ALA A 5 26.88 0.87 20.98
N ALA A 6 27.38 -0.36 20.99
CA ALA A 6 26.85 -1.42 20.14
C ALA A 6 25.36 -1.60 20.45
N ALA A 7 24.53 -1.61 19.42
CA ALA A 7 23.11 -1.87 19.55
C ALA A 7 22.90 -3.27 20.18
N PRO A 8 21.97 -3.44 21.13
CA PRO A 8 21.55 -4.77 21.56
C PRO A 8 20.80 -5.47 20.41
N ASP A 9 21.00 -6.79 20.30
CA ASP A 9 20.39 -7.60 19.24
C ASP A 9 18.86 -7.57 19.33
N CYS A 10 18.22 -6.96 18.33
CA CYS A 10 16.82 -7.16 17.99
C CYS A 10 16.68 -8.53 17.30
N ASP A 11 16.99 -9.61 18.02
CA ASP A 11 16.86 -10.98 17.53
C ASP A 11 15.37 -11.33 17.39
N GLY A 12 14.78 -10.93 16.27
CA GLY A 12 13.60 -11.62 15.77
C GLY A 12 13.96 -13.07 15.50
N GLU A 13 13.12 -14.02 15.89
CA GLU A 13 13.28 -15.42 15.48
C GLU A 13 13.53 -15.44 13.98
N ASN A 14 14.72 -15.94 13.59
CA ASN A 14 15.03 -16.22 12.21
C ASN A 14 14.02 -17.30 11.78
N MET A 15 12.88 -16.88 11.23
CA MET A 15 11.85 -17.77 10.71
C MET A 15 12.48 -18.50 9.52
N GLY A 16 13.15 -19.61 9.83
CA GLY A 16 13.75 -20.48 8.82
C GLY A 16 12.69 -20.83 7.78
N ASN A 17 13.10 -20.97 6.52
CA ASN A 17 12.18 -21.17 5.40
C ASN A 17 11.13 -22.25 5.71
N ARG A 18 9.87 -21.85 5.79
CA ARG A 18 8.73 -22.77 5.93
C ARG A 18 8.03 -22.84 4.57
N GLU A 19 7.64 -24.03 4.15
CA GLU A 19 6.87 -24.24 2.91
C GLU A 19 5.60 -25.00 3.24
N LYS A 20 4.46 -24.52 2.70
CA LYS A 20 3.17 -25.21 2.74
C LYS A 20 2.70 -25.39 1.31
N ARG A 21 2.36 -26.61 0.92
CA ARG A 21 1.97 -26.95 -0.44
C ARG A 21 0.63 -27.68 -0.44
N LEU A 22 -0.34 -27.21 -1.22
CA LEU A 22 -1.60 -27.91 -1.47
C LEU A 22 -1.46 -28.84 -2.67
N ASP A 23 -0.76 -28.39 -3.71
CA ASP A 23 -0.44 -29.13 -4.92
C ASP A 23 0.78 -28.49 -5.64
N GLU A 24 1.07 -28.91 -6.87
CA GLU A 24 2.20 -28.38 -7.67
C GLU A 24 2.08 -26.86 -7.92
N TYR A 25 0.85 -26.36 -8.11
CA TYR A 25 0.52 -25.00 -8.55
C TYR A 25 0.03 -24.09 -7.42
N ASN A 26 -0.20 -24.62 -6.21
CA ASN A 26 -0.70 -23.85 -5.07
C ASN A 26 0.17 -24.08 -3.84
N TYR A 27 0.99 -23.09 -3.49
CA TYR A 27 1.91 -23.19 -2.37
C TYR A 27 2.24 -21.83 -1.74
N ARG A 28 2.80 -21.89 -0.54
CA ARG A 28 3.34 -20.76 0.22
C ARG A 28 4.76 -21.07 0.66
N SER A 29 5.62 -20.06 0.66
CA SER A 29 6.92 -20.10 1.32
C SER A 29 7.21 -18.84 2.13
N ASP A 30 7.76 -19.02 3.33
CA ASP A 30 8.13 -17.91 4.21
C ASP A 30 9.63 -17.66 4.08
N LYS A 31 10.04 -16.40 3.88
CA LYS A 31 11.46 -16.03 3.70
C LYS A 31 11.73 -14.58 4.05
N ASN A 32 12.73 -14.34 4.92
CA ASN A 32 13.22 -12.98 5.24
C ASN A 32 12.09 -12.01 5.66
N GLY A 33 11.16 -12.50 6.48
CA GLY A 33 9.99 -11.75 6.96
C GLY A 33 8.79 -11.72 6.01
N TRP A 34 8.92 -12.21 4.78
CA TRP A 34 7.83 -12.27 3.80
C TRP A 34 7.13 -13.62 3.77
N ASN A 35 5.83 -13.59 3.51
CA ASN A 35 5.02 -14.74 3.10
C ASN A 35 4.81 -14.66 1.58
N PHE A 36 5.51 -15.50 0.82
CA PHE A 36 5.25 -15.65 -0.61
C PHE A 36 4.14 -16.68 -0.83
N VAL A 37 3.14 -16.36 -1.64
CA VAL A 37 2.03 -17.25 -1.99
C VAL A 37 1.84 -17.28 -3.51
N HIS A 38 1.74 -18.48 -4.06
CA HIS A 38 1.43 -18.74 -5.47
C HIS A 38 0.11 -19.48 -5.57
N VAL A 39 -0.84 -18.95 -6.35
CA VAL A 39 -2.16 -19.56 -6.57
C VAL A 39 -2.63 -19.42 -8.02
N GLU A 40 -3.30 -20.46 -8.50
CA GLU A 40 -3.80 -20.51 -9.88
C GLU A 40 -5.27 -20.97 -9.96
N GLY A 41 -5.95 -20.58 -11.03
CA GLY A 41 -7.22 -21.18 -11.44
C GLY A 41 -8.43 -20.24 -11.44
N SER A 42 -9.62 -20.83 -11.43
CA SER A 42 -10.88 -20.09 -11.41
C SER A 42 -11.00 -19.26 -10.12
N PRO A 43 -11.87 -18.24 -10.07
CA PRO A 43 -11.96 -17.34 -8.92
C PRO A 43 -12.18 -18.06 -7.59
N LEU A 44 -13.09 -19.03 -7.57
CA LEU A 44 -13.38 -19.79 -6.35
C LEU A 44 -12.19 -20.67 -5.94
N GLU A 45 -11.54 -21.34 -6.90
CA GLU A 45 -10.44 -22.27 -6.64
C GLU A 45 -9.19 -21.54 -6.13
N ARG A 46 -8.75 -20.49 -6.82
CA ARG A 46 -7.59 -19.71 -6.39
C ARG A 46 -7.84 -19.03 -5.04
N GLY A 47 -9.05 -18.51 -4.83
CA GLY A 47 -9.48 -17.97 -3.55
C GLY A 47 -9.42 -19.02 -2.44
N TYR A 48 -9.95 -20.21 -2.69
CA TYR A 48 -9.92 -21.33 -1.76
C TYR A 48 -8.49 -21.75 -1.40
N SER A 49 -7.61 -21.90 -2.40
CA SER A 49 -6.20 -22.20 -2.20
C SER A 49 -5.49 -21.12 -1.38
N TYR A 50 -5.67 -19.85 -1.73
CA TYR A 50 -5.11 -18.72 -0.98
C TYR A 50 -5.57 -18.75 0.48
N GLY A 51 -6.88 -18.90 0.69
CA GLY A 51 -7.49 -18.95 2.02
C GLY A 51 -6.92 -20.07 2.88
N ARG A 52 -6.65 -21.25 2.31
CA ARG A 52 -6.02 -22.36 3.03
C ARG A 52 -4.54 -22.12 3.32
N LEU A 53 -3.80 -21.52 2.38
CA LEU A 53 -2.37 -21.26 2.53
C LEU A 53 -2.06 -20.17 3.56
N MET A 54 -2.96 -19.20 3.69
CA MET A 54 -2.81 -18.01 4.53
C MET A 54 -3.82 -17.95 5.70
N ALA A 55 -4.43 -19.08 6.07
CA ALA A 55 -5.59 -19.10 6.97
C ALA A 55 -5.37 -18.37 8.31
N GLY A 56 -4.23 -18.64 8.97
CA GLY A 56 -3.89 -18.02 10.26
C GLY A 56 -3.61 -16.53 10.14
N GLU A 57 -2.92 -16.11 9.09
CA GLU A 57 -2.57 -14.71 8.85
C GLU A 57 -3.79 -13.88 8.45
N ILE A 58 -4.71 -14.43 7.65
CA ILE A 58 -5.97 -13.77 7.30
C ILE A 58 -6.80 -13.55 8.56
N GLU A 59 -6.99 -14.60 9.37
CA GLU A 59 -7.78 -14.48 10.59
C GLU A 59 -7.16 -13.49 11.57
N ALA A 60 -5.83 -13.56 11.78
CA ALA A 60 -5.12 -12.65 12.67
C ALA A 60 -5.19 -11.19 12.18
N ALA A 61 -4.97 -10.94 10.89
CA ALA A 61 -5.00 -9.59 10.31
C ALA A 61 -6.38 -8.94 10.46
N VAL A 62 -7.46 -9.67 10.14
CA VAL A 62 -8.83 -9.16 10.24
C VAL A 62 -9.23 -8.93 11.69
N LEU A 63 -8.85 -9.80 12.63
CA LEU A 63 -9.14 -9.63 14.06
C LEU A 63 -8.38 -8.44 14.68
N GLU A 64 -7.12 -8.25 14.29
CA GLU A 64 -6.32 -7.12 14.73
C GLU A 64 -6.88 -5.81 14.18
N ALA A 65 -7.23 -5.77 12.89
CA ALA A 65 -7.90 -4.63 12.25
C ALA A 65 -9.23 -4.30 12.93
N ALA A 66 -10.06 -5.30 13.24
CA ALA A 66 -11.32 -5.13 13.96
C ALA A 66 -11.12 -4.47 15.34
N SER A 67 -10.08 -4.88 16.07
CA SER A 67 -9.75 -4.32 17.39
C SER A 67 -9.17 -2.91 17.29
N LEU A 68 -8.36 -2.66 16.27
CA LEU A 68 -7.70 -1.37 16.05
C LEU A 68 -8.67 -0.29 15.59
N VAL A 69 -9.66 -0.64 14.75
CA VAL A 69 -10.71 0.30 14.34
C VAL A 69 -11.51 0.81 15.53
N GLU A 70 -11.85 -0.06 16.48
CA GLU A 70 -12.56 0.36 17.70
C GLU A 70 -11.73 1.36 18.51
N LEU A 71 -10.43 1.10 18.66
CA LEU A 71 -9.50 2.03 19.31
C LEU A 71 -9.42 3.38 18.57
N GLN A 72 -9.36 3.37 17.23
CA GLN A 72 -9.15 4.57 16.42
C GLN A 72 -10.42 5.41 16.22
N THR A 73 -11.59 4.79 16.24
CA THR A 73 -12.87 5.42 15.84
C THR A 73 -13.94 5.40 16.92
N GLY A 74 -13.85 4.48 17.88
CA GLY A 74 -14.92 4.19 18.85
C GLY A 74 -16.08 3.38 18.27
N LEU A 75 -16.01 2.91 17.02
CA LEU A 75 -16.99 2.03 16.39
C LEU A 75 -16.43 0.60 16.35
N ASP A 76 -17.23 -0.37 16.81
CA ASP A 76 -16.83 -1.78 16.72
C ASP A 76 -16.92 -2.31 15.28
N TRP A 77 -16.17 -3.37 14.97
CA TRP A 77 -16.20 -3.98 13.63
C TRP A 77 -17.59 -4.49 13.24
N LYS A 78 -18.40 -4.88 14.23
CA LYS A 78 -19.76 -5.35 14.04
C LYS A 78 -20.66 -4.26 13.44
N PHE A 79 -20.48 -3.00 13.83
CA PHE A 79 -21.17 -1.87 13.24
C PHE A 79 -20.93 -1.82 11.73
N PHE A 80 -19.67 -1.88 11.29
CA PHE A 80 -19.36 -1.81 9.86
C PHE A 80 -19.92 -3.02 9.09
N ARG A 81 -19.97 -4.19 9.72
CA ARG A 81 -20.50 -5.40 9.08
C ARG A 81 -22.02 -5.45 9.01
N GLU A 82 -22.72 -5.00 10.04
CA GLU A 82 -24.15 -5.28 10.22
C GLU A 82 -25.05 -4.05 10.12
N SER A 83 -24.50 -2.83 10.27
CA SER A 83 -25.28 -1.60 10.21
C SER A 83 -25.71 -1.27 8.78
N GLY A 84 -26.98 -0.90 8.60
CA GLY A 84 -27.46 -0.33 7.34
C GLY A 84 -26.88 1.04 7.02
N ALA A 85 -26.27 1.72 8.01
CA ALA A 85 -25.55 2.98 7.82
C ALA A 85 -24.08 2.79 7.39
N SER A 86 -23.58 1.55 7.35
CA SER A 86 -22.24 1.23 6.86
C SER A 86 -22.13 1.41 5.34
N ILE A 87 -20.91 1.55 4.82
CA ILE A 87 -20.62 1.52 3.38
C ILE A 87 -20.80 0.13 2.75
N LEU A 88 -20.69 -0.93 3.56
CA LEU A 88 -20.69 -2.32 3.09
C LEU A 88 -21.85 -2.68 2.15
N PRO A 89 -23.13 -2.29 2.39
CA PRO A 89 -24.23 -2.58 1.46
C PRO A 89 -24.03 -1.99 0.06
N ILE A 90 -23.35 -0.85 -0.05
CA ILE A 90 -23.03 -0.22 -1.33
C ILE A 90 -21.92 -1.02 -2.02
N TRP A 91 -20.82 -1.30 -1.31
CA TRP A 91 -19.73 -2.11 -1.87
C TRP A 91 -20.21 -3.49 -2.30
N LYS A 92 -21.02 -4.19 -1.49
CA LYS A 92 -21.63 -5.48 -1.88
C LYS A 92 -22.42 -5.39 -3.18
N ARG A 93 -23.16 -4.30 -3.39
CA ARG A 93 -23.91 -4.09 -4.64
C ARG A 93 -22.96 -3.98 -5.85
N HIS A 94 -21.86 -3.25 -5.72
CA HIS A 94 -20.86 -3.14 -6.78
C HIS A 94 -20.11 -4.45 -6.99
N MET A 95 -19.73 -5.13 -5.92
CA MET A 95 -19.04 -6.43 -5.97
C MET A 95 -19.93 -7.56 -6.54
N SER A 96 -21.26 -7.42 -6.50
CA SER A 96 -22.18 -8.43 -7.02
C SER A 96 -22.46 -8.31 -8.53
N ARG A 97 -21.99 -7.24 -9.19
CA ARG A 97 -22.20 -7.00 -10.62
C ARG A 97 -20.90 -7.22 -11.40
N GLU A 98 -21.02 -7.54 -12.68
CA GLU A 98 -19.86 -7.56 -13.59
C GLU A 98 -19.24 -6.15 -13.71
N PRO A 99 -17.90 -6.06 -13.84
CA PRO A 99 -16.93 -7.16 -13.89
C PRO A 99 -16.46 -7.65 -12.50
N TYR A 100 -16.94 -7.06 -11.41
CA TYR A 100 -16.39 -7.28 -10.06
C TYR A 100 -16.87 -8.55 -9.35
N ARG A 101 -17.87 -9.24 -9.90
CA ARG A 101 -18.43 -10.49 -9.35
C ARG A 101 -17.40 -11.61 -9.25
N GLU A 102 -16.41 -11.60 -10.14
CA GLU A 102 -15.26 -12.49 -10.08
C GLU A 102 -14.54 -12.38 -8.74
N PHE A 103 -14.22 -11.16 -8.31
CA PHE A 103 -13.47 -10.89 -7.10
C PHE A 103 -14.25 -11.18 -5.82
N LEU A 104 -15.58 -11.01 -5.87
CA LEU A 104 -16.45 -11.47 -4.79
C LEU A 104 -16.41 -13.00 -4.63
N THR A 105 -16.34 -13.71 -5.76
CA THR A 105 -16.23 -15.18 -5.78
C THR A 105 -14.88 -15.64 -5.24
N GLU A 106 -13.81 -14.90 -5.55
CA GLU A 106 -12.47 -15.14 -4.99
C GLU A 106 -12.44 -14.95 -3.46
N MET A 107 -13.03 -13.88 -2.94
CA MET A 107 -13.15 -13.67 -1.49
C MET A 107 -14.02 -14.74 -0.80
N ASP A 108 -15.08 -15.23 -1.46
CA ASP A 108 -15.85 -16.39 -0.95
C ASP A 108 -15.01 -17.67 -0.90
N GLY A 109 -14.18 -17.91 -1.92
CA GLY A 109 -13.17 -18.97 -1.91
C GLY A 109 -12.24 -18.84 -0.71
N MET A 110 -11.67 -17.65 -0.49
CA MET A 110 -10.75 -17.39 0.64
C MET A 110 -11.39 -17.73 1.98
N VAL A 111 -12.63 -17.29 2.23
CA VAL A 111 -13.34 -17.58 3.49
C VAL A 111 -13.57 -19.08 3.67
N ARG A 112 -13.93 -19.80 2.60
CA ARG A 112 -14.07 -21.27 2.66
C ARG A 112 -12.73 -21.94 2.96
N GLY A 113 -11.64 -21.47 2.34
CA GLY A 113 -10.30 -21.99 2.60
C GLY A 113 -9.82 -21.76 4.03
N VAL A 114 -10.07 -20.56 4.57
CA VAL A 114 -9.77 -20.24 5.98
C VAL A 114 -10.54 -21.18 6.91
N ARG A 115 -11.83 -21.42 6.65
CA ARG A 115 -12.68 -22.28 7.49
C ARG A 115 -12.35 -23.77 7.37
N GLU A 116 -11.79 -24.22 6.26
CA GLU A 116 -11.27 -25.59 6.11
C GLU A 116 -10.10 -25.82 7.08
N GLU A 117 -9.17 -24.86 7.15
CA GLU A 117 -7.98 -24.97 8.01
C GLU A 117 -8.27 -24.59 9.48
N ILE A 118 -9.24 -23.68 9.70
CA ILE A 118 -9.67 -23.20 11.02
C ILE A 118 -11.20 -23.34 11.12
N PRO A 119 -11.72 -24.53 11.46
CA PRO A 119 -13.17 -24.79 11.51
C PRO A 119 -13.96 -23.90 12.48
N THR A 120 -13.28 -23.30 13.46
CA THR A 120 -13.87 -22.35 14.42
C THR A 120 -13.94 -20.91 13.92
N SER A 121 -13.32 -20.62 12.78
CA SER A 121 -13.24 -19.26 12.25
C SER A 121 -14.63 -18.71 11.94
N ARG A 122 -14.87 -17.47 12.36
CA ARG A 122 -16.12 -16.75 12.12
C ARG A 122 -16.03 -15.77 10.97
N LEU A 123 -14.88 -15.70 10.30
CA LEU A 123 -14.63 -14.82 9.16
C LEU A 123 -15.71 -15.01 8.10
N THR A 124 -16.23 -13.93 7.55
CA THR A 124 -17.24 -13.92 6.49
C THR A 124 -16.71 -13.17 5.26
N VAL A 125 -17.39 -13.32 4.12
CA VAL A 125 -17.05 -12.57 2.90
C VAL A 125 -17.24 -11.07 3.13
N ASP A 126 -18.18 -10.68 3.98
CA ASP A 126 -18.42 -9.29 4.37
C ASP A 126 -17.22 -8.71 5.13
N ASP A 127 -16.56 -9.52 5.97
CA ASP A 127 -15.32 -9.11 6.65
C ASP A 127 -14.18 -8.90 5.63
N LEU A 128 -14.06 -9.75 4.60
CA LEU A 128 -13.05 -9.56 3.55
C LEU A 128 -13.33 -8.38 2.64
N ILE A 129 -14.59 -8.05 2.35
CA ILE A 129 -14.95 -6.83 1.60
C ILE A 129 -14.53 -5.58 2.40
N LEU A 130 -14.87 -5.54 3.69
CA LEU A 130 -14.46 -4.44 4.57
C LEU A 130 -12.94 -4.36 4.72
N TRP A 131 -12.27 -5.50 4.84
CA TRP A 131 -10.82 -5.58 4.97
C TRP A 131 -10.12 -5.09 3.70
N ASN A 132 -10.54 -5.52 2.52
CA ASN A 132 -9.98 -5.04 1.25
C ASN A 132 -10.22 -3.54 1.01
N GLY A 133 -11.33 -3.01 1.51
CA GLY A 133 -11.65 -1.59 1.47
C GLY A 133 -11.19 -0.80 2.69
N TYR A 134 -10.37 -1.35 3.59
CA TYR A 134 -10.08 -0.74 4.89
C TYR A 134 -9.55 0.69 4.78
N GLU A 135 -8.65 0.92 3.83
CA GLU A 135 -8.10 2.25 3.59
C GLU A 135 -9.18 3.27 3.18
N GLU A 136 -10.03 2.89 2.23
CA GLU A 136 -11.16 3.69 1.79
C GLU A 136 -12.20 3.88 2.91
N LEU A 137 -12.47 2.83 3.68
CA LEU A 137 -13.38 2.83 4.82
C LEU A 137 -12.98 3.91 5.82
N MET A 138 -11.71 3.91 6.21
CA MET A 138 -11.20 4.71 7.32
C MET A 138 -10.87 6.14 6.93
N ASN A 139 -10.25 6.34 5.75
CA ASN A 139 -9.70 7.64 5.37
C ASN A 139 -10.57 8.43 4.39
N TYR A 140 -11.57 7.80 3.77
CA TYR A 140 -12.41 8.44 2.75
C TYR A 140 -13.88 8.43 3.12
N TRP A 141 -14.48 7.25 3.32
CA TRP A 141 -15.90 7.16 3.61
C TRP A 141 -16.24 7.65 5.03
N LEU A 142 -15.61 7.08 6.07
CA LEU A 142 -15.96 7.38 7.46
C LEU A 142 -15.91 8.88 7.79
N PRO A 143 -14.89 9.66 7.36
CA PRO A 143 -14.88 11.10 7.59
C PRO A 143 -16.08 11.85 7.01
N THR A 144 -16.68 11.35 5.93
CA THR A 144 -17.88 11.95 5.32
C THR A 144 -19.18 11.58 6.06
N ALA A 145 -19.22 10.37 6.65
CA ALA A 145 -20.39 9.77 7.28
C ALA A 145 -20.45 9.93 8.81
N VAL A 146 -19.34 10.28 9.47
CA VAL A 146 -19.21 10.24 10.96
C VAL A 146 -20.26 11.06 11.71
N ASP A 147 -20.71 12.19 11.16
CA ASP A 147 -21.74 13.01 11.79
C ASP A 147 -23.10 12.30 11.77
N GLU A 148 -23.48 11.72 10.62
CA GLU A 148 -24.72 10.94 10.48
C GLU A 148 -24.67 9.65 11.33
N ILE A 149 -23.51 8.98 11.36
CA ILE A 149 -23.29 7.81 12.21
C ILE A 149 -23.49 8.19 13.67
N TYR A 150 -22.82 9.23 14.16
CA TYR A 150 -22.94 9.64 15.56
C TYR A 150 -24.38 9.97 15.95
N ASP A 151 -25.11 10.70 15.10
CA ASP A 151 -26.51 11.06 15.34
C ASP A 151 -27.44 9.82 15.36
N SER A 152 -27.04 8.73 14.71
CA SER A 152 -27.76 7.45 14.74
C SER A 152 -27.46 6.61 15.99
N LEU A 153 -26.37 6.87 16.70
CA LEU A 153 -25.97 6.09 17.87
C LEU A 153 -26.82 6.46 19.10
N SER A 154 -27.25 5.46 19.84
CA SER A 154 -27.90 5.65 21.13
C SER A 154 -26.88 6.05 22.20
N GLY A 155 -27.08 7.20 22.86
CA GLY A 155 -26.20 7.70 23.92
C GLY A 155 -26.98 8.27 25.11
N ARG A 156 -26.29 8.59 26.22
CA ARG A 156 -26.92 9.16 27.44
C ARG A 156 -27.52 10.55 27.22
N HIS A 157 -27.07 11.26 26.19
CA HIS A 157 -27.56 12.59 25.80
C HIS A 157 -27.82 12.63 24.30
N VAL A 158 -28.84 13.39 23.90
CA VAL A 158 -29.49 13.26 22.58
C VAL A 158 -28.82 14.12 21.48
N LYS A 159 -28.06 15.17 21.82
CA LYS A 159 -27.44 16.08 20.84
C LYS A 159 -26.16 16.75 21.39
N GLY A 160 -25.06 16.67 20.65
CA GLY A 160 -23.81 17.42 20.90
C GLY A 160 -23.43 18.23 19.65
N GLY A 161 -23.07 19.50 19.83
CA GLY A 161 -23.12 20.53 18.77
C GLY A 161 -21.84 20.85 17.99
N ALA A 162 -20.92 19.90 17.79
CA ALA A 162 -19.74 20.10 16.93
C ALA A 162 -19.71 19.06 15.80
N SER A 163 -19.37 19.47 14.58
CA SER A 163 -19.08 18.52 13.50
C SER A 163 -17.84 17.70 13.87
N ARG A 164 -17.92 16.40 13.63
CA ARG A 164 -16.86 15.41 13.88
C ARG A 164 -15.99 15.20 12.65
N ARG A 165 -16.30 15.87 11.54
CA ARG A 165 -15.46 15.85 10.34
C ARG A 165 -14.08 16.40 10.69
N ARG A 166 -13.05 15.57 10.55
CA ARG A 166 -11.65 15.99 10.69
C ARG A 166 -11.28 16.82 9.46
N GLY A 167 -10.91 18.08 9.66
CA GLY A 167 -10.71 19.05 8.57
C GLY A 167 -9.39 18.93 7.78
N GLY A 168 -8.84 17.73 7.57
CA GLY A 168 -7.47 17.54 7.03
C GLY A 168 -7.34 16.82 5.69
N GLY A 169 -8.43 16.35 5.09
CA GLY A 169 -8.40 15.42 3.96
C GLY A 169 -7.79 14.05 4.34
N ALA A 170 -7.68 13.16 3.36
CA ALA A 170 -7.08 11.84 3.52
C ALA A 170 -5.58 11.93 3.80
N GLU A 171 -5.07 10.93 4.52
CA GLU A 171 -3.65 10.81 4.82
C GLU A 171 -2.80 10.53 3.57
N ASP A 172 -1.51 10.82 3.68
CA ASP A 172 -0.58 10.80 2.56
C ASP A 172 0.64 9.93 2.87
N ARG A 173 1.06 9.12 1.90
CA ARG A 173 2.06 8.07 2.15
C ARG A 173 2.71 7.53 0.90
N CYS A 174 3.92 7.01 1.10
CA CYS A 174 4.75 6.31 0.12
C CYS A 174 5.65 7.23 -0.71
N SER A 175 6.78 6.70 -1.15
CA SER A 175 7.64 7.32 -2.17
C SER A 175 7.80 6.36 -3.32
N ALA A 176 7.87 6.88 -4.54
CA ALA A 176 8.07 6.04 -5.72
C ALA A 176 8.80 6.77 -6.84
N PHE A 177 9.40 6.01 -7.75
CA PHE A 177 9.79 6.52 -9.05
C PHE A 177 9.70 5.42 -10.13
N ILE A 178 9.58 5.86 -11.38
CA ILE A 178 9.74 5.03 -12.56
C ILE A 178 10.62 5.79 -13.57
N ALA A 179 11.61 5.11 -14.16
CA ALA A 179 12.57 5.72 -15.08
C ALA A 179 12.79 4.82 -16.30
N THR A 180 13.13 5.43 -17.44
CA THR A 180 13.41 4.72 -18.71
C THR A 180 14.36 5.55 -19.60
N GLY A 181 14.88 4.95 -20.67
CA GLY A 181 15.70 5.63 -21.66
C GLY A 181 17.02 6.14 -21.09
N SER A 182 17.34 7.41 -21.31
CA SER A 182 18.63 8.00 -20.92
C SER A 182 18.90 8.03 -19.41
N TYR A 183 17.90 7.73 -18.57
CA TYR A 183 18.04 7.68 -17.12
C TYR A 183 18.49 6.31 -16.60
N THR A 184 18.22 5.22 -17.30
CA THR A 184 18.49 3.87 -16.83
C THR A 184 19.73 3.26 -17.46
N ALA A 185 20.35 2.31 -16.78
CA ALA A 185 21.65 1.76 -17.16
C ALA A 185 21.63 1.01 -18.50
N ASP A 186 20.53 0.33 -18.83
CA ASP A 186 20.35 -0.41 -20.08
C ASP A 186 19.28 0.21 -21.00
N GLY A 187 18.80 1.41 -20.67
CA GLY A 187 17.75 2.11 -21.40
C GLY A 187 16.33 1.57 -21.19
N ARG A 188 16.15 0.51 -20.38
CA ARG A 188 14.84 -0.08 -20.10
C ARG A 188 14.26 0.39 -18.77
N ILE A 189 12.98 0.09 -18.55
CA ILE A 189 12.22 0.58 -17.40
C ILE A 189 12.82 0.04 -16.08
N VAL A 190 12.93 0.91 -15.08
CA VAL A 190 13.20 0.57 -13.68
C VAL A 190 12.18 1.30 -12.80
N MET A 191 11.58 0.58 -11.85
CA MET A 191 10.54 1.07 -10.94
C MET A 191 10.90 0.75 -9.48
N ALA A 192 10.58 1.67 -8.57
CA ALA A 192 10.76 1.49 -7.14
C ALA A 192 9.64 2.15 -6.34
N HIS A 193 9.34 1.56 -5.18
CA HIS A 193 8.31 1.99 -4.26
C HIS A 193 8.70 1.66 -2.82
N ASN A 194 8.24 2.47 -1.86
CA ASN A 194 8.15 2.05 -0.46
C ASN A 194 6.84 2.52 0.18
N SER A 195 6.17 1.63 0.90
CA SER A 195 4.91 1.94 1.56
C SER A 195 5.16 2.70 2.86
N PHE A 196 4.42 3.79 3.09
CA PHE A 196 4.41 4.45 4.41
C PHE A 196 3.10 4.20 5.15
N THR A 197 3.17 3.90 6.44
CA THR A 197 1.97 3.59 7.22
C THR A 197 2.26 3.68 8.71
N PRO A 198 1.26 4.00 9.55
CA PRO A 198 1.37 3.77 10.99
C PRO A 198 1.73 2.32 11.29
N PHE A 199 2.67 2.11 12.21
CA PHE A 199 3.21 0.78 12.50
C PHE A 199 2.16 -0.16 13.11
N GLU A 200 1.14 0.37 13.78
CA GLU A 200 -0.01 -0.40 14.25
C GLU A 200 -0.88 -0.95 13.12
N ASN A 201 -0.87 -0.32 11.93
CA ASN A 201 -1.71 -0.71 10.79
C ASN A 201 -1.05 -1.71 9.83
N CYS A 202 0.25 -2.01 10.00
CA CYS A 202 1.03 -2.67 8.95
C CYS A 202 1.66 -4.00 9.34
N ASN A 203 1.32 -4.56 10.49
CA ASN A 203 1.93 -5.80 10.98
C ASN A 203 1.84 -7.00 10.01
N TYR A 204 0.97 -6.92 9.02
CA TYR A 204 0.74 -7.96 8.01
C TYR A 204 0.99 -7.48 6.57
N MET A 205 1.68 -6.35 6.34
CA MET A 205 2.05 -5.87 4.99
C MET A 205 3.23 -6.63 4.37
N ASN A 206 3.34 -7.92 4.70
CA ASN A 206 4.48 -8.77 4.41
C ASN A 206 4.11 -9.96 3.52
N VAL A 207 3.16 -9.79 2.60
CA VAL A 207 2.80 -10.84 1.63
C VAL A 207 3.29 -10.45 0.23
N ILE A 208 3.84 -11.41 -0.51
CA ILE A 208 4.03 -11.32 -1.96
C ILE A 208 3.12 -12.38 -2.58
N ALA A 209 2.16 -11.97 -3.40
CA ALA A 209 1.22 -12.86 -4.07
C ALA A 209 1.51 -12.94 -5.57
N ASP A 210 1.77 -14.15 -6.06
CA ASP A 210 1.86 -14.50 -7.48
C ASP A 210 0.54 -15.19 -7.87
N ILE A 211 -0.19 -14.61 -8.81
CA ILE A 211 -1.56 -14.99 -9.14
C ILE A 211 -1.66 -15.27 -10.63
N VAL A 212 -2.09 -16.50 -10.96
CA VAL A 212 -2.42 -16.92 -12.33
C VAL A 212 -3.94 -17.11 -12.43
N PRO A 213 -4.68 -16.08 -12.85
CA PRO A 213 -6.13 -16.20 -12.99
C PRO A 213 -6.51 -17.02 -14.21
N GLU A 214 -7.66 -17.69 -14.18
CA GLU A 214 -8.25 -18.34 -15.36
C GLU A 214 -8.48 -17.36 -16.54
N GLN A 215 -8.74 -16.08 -16.24
CA GLN A 215 -8.99 -15.03 -17.21
C GLN A 215 -8.22 -13.76 -16.87
N GLY A 216 -7.68 -13.10 -17.90
CA GLY A 216 -6.82 -11.93 -17.75
C GLY A 216 -5.33 -12.32 -17.68
N SER A 217 -4.51 -11.36 -17.29
CA SER A 217 -3.05 -11.48 -17.22
C SER A 217 -2.62 -12.08 -15.87
N PRO A 218 -1.65 -13.00 -15.83
CA PRO A 218 -0.92 -13.32 -14.62
C PRO A 218 -0.23 -12.08 -14.06
N PHE A 219 -0.18 -11.96 -12.74
CA PHE A 219 0.47 -10.84 -12.07
C PHE A 219 1.07 -11.24 -10.72
N ILE A 220 2.13 -10.54 -10.31
CA ILE A 220 2.70 -10.61 -8.97
C ILE A 220 2.55 -9.25 -8.29
N MET A 221 2.27 -9.26 -6.99
CA MET A 221 2.12 -8.04 -6.20
C MET A 221 2.66 -8.19 -4.78
N GLN A 222 3.09 -7.07 -4.20
CA GLN A 222 3.14 -6.95 -2.74
C GLN A 222 1.70 -6.80 -2.20
N THR A 223 1.35 -7.39 -1.07
CA THR A 223 -0.02 -7.32 -0.52
C THR A 223 -0.07 -7.67 0.97
N LEU A 224 -1.29 -7.87 1.49
CA LEU A 224 -1.63 -8.30 2.84
C LEU A 224 -2.43 -9.61 2.80
N PRO A 225 -2.48 -10.37 3.90
CA PRO A 225 -3.33 -11.55 3.99
C PRO A 225 -4.80 -11.22 3.71
N GLY A 226 -5.39 -11.91 2.73
CA GLY A 226 -6.82 -11.82 2.41
C GLY A 226 -7.17 -10.63 1.52
N TYR A 227 -6.16 -9.92 1.02
CA TYR A 227 -6.36 -8.89 0.00
C TYR A 227 -6.35 -9.50 -1.41
N ILE A 228 -7.23 -8.97 -2.26
CA ILE A 228 -7.24 -9.24 -3.71
C ILE A 228 -6.44 -8.21 -4.50
N HIS A 229 -5.95 -7.16 -3.86
CA HIS A 229 -5.18 -6.08 -4.45
C HIS A 229 -3.97 -5.75 -3.57
N SER A 230 -3.11 -4.83 -3.97
CA SER A 230 -1.82 -4.62 -3.32
C SER A 230 -1.93 -3.77 -2.05
N LEU A 231 -2.71 -2.68 -2.06
CA LEU A 231 -2.74 -1.61 -1.05
C LEU A 231 -1.41 -0.85 -0.91
N SER A 232 -0.29 -1.55 -0.78
CA SER A 232 1.05 -0.99 -0.98
C SER A 232 1.26 -0.52 -2.42
N ASP A 233 0.48 -1.09 -3.35
CA ASP A 233 0.44 -0.81 -4.77
C ASP A 233 1.78 -0.93 -5.48
N PHE A 234 2.24 -2.19 -5.60
CA PHE A 234 3.28 -2.59 -6.55
C PHE A 234 2.84 -3.85 -7.28
N TYR A 235 2.78 -3.79 -8.61
CA TYR A 235 2.36 -4.89 -9.48
C TYR A 235 3.31 -5.04 -10.65
N GLU A 236 3.55 -6.29 -11.02
CA GLU A 236 4.11 -6.67 -12.31
C GLU A 236 3.09 -7.60 -12.99
N THR A 237 2.72 -7.31 -14.23
CA THR A 237 1.78 -8.12 -15.00
C THR A 237 2.45 -8.73 -16.22
N ARG A 238 1.94 -9.86 -16.71
CA ARG A 238 2.32 -10.43 -17.99
C ARG A 238 1.14 -10.44 -18.95
N THR A 239 1.15 -9.51 -19.90
CA THR A 239 0.08 -9.33 -20.89
C THR A 239 0.31 -10.14 -22.16
N GLY A 240 1.54 -10.65 -22.36
CA GLY A 240 1.93 -11.47 -23.51
C GLY A 240 3.41 -11.86 -23.46
N ALA A 241 3.88 -12.57 -24.48
CA ALA A 241 5.29 -12.95 -24.57
C ALA A 241 6.18 -11.70 -24.72
N GLY A 242 6.99 -11.41 -23.71
CA GLY A 242 7.81 -10.19 -23.68
C GLY A 242 7.03 -8.89 -23.42
N GLN A 243 5.78 -8.99 -22.97
CA GLN A 243 4.88 -7.86 -22.74
C GLN A 243 4.31 -7.91 -21.32
N GLY A 244 4.14 -6.75 -20.71
CA GLY A 244 3.73 -6.62 -19.32
C GLY A 244 3.66 -5.18 -18.87
N LEU A 245 2.91 -4.95 -17.80
CA LEU A 245 2.81 -3.64 -17.16
C LEU A 245 3.48 -3.69 -15.78
N MET A 246 4.33 -2.70 -15.52
CA MET A 246 4.84 -2.39 -14.19
C MET A 246 3.95 -1.28 -13.62
N ILE A 247 3.37 -1.45 -12.43
CA ILE A 247 2.43 -0.47 -11.87
C ILE A 247 2.74 -0.22 -10.39
N THR A 248 2.83 1.05 -10.00
CA THR A 248 2.89 1.48 -8.61
C THR A 248 2.20 2.83 -8.41
N GLU A 249 2.17 3.36 -7.18
CA GLU A 249 1.53 4.64 -6.88
C GLU A 249 2.19 5.38 -5.71
N THR A 250 1.68 6.59 -5.43
CA THR A 250 1.83 7.23 -4.13
C THR A 250 0.56 7.99 -3.77
N THR A 251 0.07 7.86 -2.54
CA THR A 251 -1.22 8.42 -2.14
C THR A 251 -1.18 9.94 -2.12
N ILE A 252 -2.19 10.59 -2.71
CA ILE A 252 -2.32 12.04 -2.77
C ILE A 252 -2.78 12.59 -1.41
N GLY A 253 -1.94 13.41 -0.80
CA GLY A 253 -2.23 13.97 0.51
C GLY A 253 -3.26 15.08 0.55
N GLY A 254 -4.12 14.99 1.55
CA GLY A 254 -5.14 16.00 1.82
C GLY A 254 -6.35 15.90 0.89
N PHE A 255 -6.47 14.82 0.11
CA PHE A 255 -7.62 14.60 -0.77
C PHE A 255 -8.92 14.57 0.04
N ALA A 256 -9.91 15.38 -0.34
CA ALA A 256 -11.05 15.70 0.53
C ALA A 256 -12.42 15.49 -0.13
N VAL A 257 -12.46 14.84 -1.30
CA VAL A 257 -13.69 14.59 -2.05
C VAL A 257 -13.89 13.09 -2.25
N TYR A 258 -15.12 12.60 -2.09
CA TYR A 258 -15.42 11.17 -2.17
C TYR A 258 -16.88 10.96 -2.56
N ASP A 259 -17.15 10.03 -3.48
CA ASP A 259 -18.50 9.62 -3.87
C ASP A 259 -18.78 8.17 -3.47
N ALA A 260 -19.41 8.02 -2.30
CA ALA A 260 -19.77 6.72 -1.71
C ALA A 260 -20.67 5.84 -2.59
N LYS A 261 -21.28 6.37 -3.67
CA LYS A 261 -22.18 5.62 -4.56
C LYS A 261 -21.48 4.96 -5.73
N MET A 262 -20.19 5.22 -5.89
CA MET A 262 -19.37 4.73 -7.00
C MET A 262 -18.53 3.52 -6.56
N VAL A 263 -17.77 2.93 -7.48
CA VAL A 263 -17.09 1.64 -7.23
C VAL A 263 -15.86 1.83 -6.33
N PRO A 264 -15.69 1.00 -5.28
CA PRO A 264 -14.52 1.06 -4.42
C PRO A 264 -13.21 0.86 -5.18
N GLU A 265 -12.16 1.52 -4.73
CA GLU A 265 -10.86 1.52 -5.39
C GLU A 265 -10.29 0.11 -5.52
N PHE A 266 -10.32 -0.70 -4.46
CA PHE A 266 -9.75 -2.06 -4.45
C PHE A 266 -10.29 -2.95 -5.58
N ALA A 267 -11.56 -2.75 -5.96
CA ALA A 267 -12.19 -3.50 -7.04
C ALA A 267 -11.79 -2.94 -8.42
N ARG A 268 -11.62 -1.63 -8.54
CA ARG A 268 -11.16 -0.96 -9.76
C ARG A 268 -9.70 -1.30 -10.07
N ILE A 269 -8.80 -1.21 -9.09
CA ILE A 269 -7.38 -1.53 -9.32
C ILE A 269 -7.18 -3.00 -9.64
N ARG A 270 -7.81 -3.92 -8.90
CA ARG A 270 -7.70 -5.35 -9.20
C ARG A 270 -8.19 -5.66 -10.62
N HIS A 271 -9.30 -5.05 -11.04
CA HIS A 271 -9.76 -5.18 -12.43
C HIS A 271 -8.77 -4.62 -13.44
N ALA A 272 -8.25 -3.41 -13.22
CA ALA A 272 -7.31 -2.77 -14.13
C ALA A 272 -6.00 -3.56 -14.27
N VAL A 273 -5.42 -4.02 -13.16
CA VAL A 273 -4.19 -4.83 -13.15
C VAL A 273 -4.38 -6.17 -13.88
N GLN A 274 -5.49 -6.86 -13.61
CA GLN A 274 -5.72 -8.18 -14.21
C GLN A 274 -6.07 -8.10 -15.70
N TYR A 275 -6.74 -7.03 -16.17
CA TYR A 275 -7.32 -7.00 -17.52
C TYR A 275 -6.72 -5.98 -18.48
N ALA A 276 -6.00 -4.95 -18.02
CA ALA A 276 -5.35 -4.01 -18.93
C ALA A 276 -4.16 -4.67 -19.64
N VAL A 277 -4.06 -4.46 -20.95
CA VAL A 277 -2.87 -4.88 -21.71
C VAL A 277 -2.01 -3.71 -22.21
N THR A 278 -2.46 -2.47 -22.01
CA THR A 278 -1.73 -1.23 -22.30
C THR A 278 -1.87 -0.19 -21.19
N LEU A 279 -1.00 0.83 -21.18
CA LEU A 279 -1.07 1.95 -20.23
C LEU A 279 -2.39 2.74 -20.35
N ASP A 280 -2.90 2.93 -21.57
CA ASP A 280 -4.14 3.67 -21.81
C ASP A 280 -5.36 2.87 -21.31
N GLU A 281 -5.39 1.56 -21.55
CA GLU A 281 -6.42 0.69 -20.99
C GLU A 281 -6.36 0.61 -19.47
N PHE A 282 -5.16 0.58 -18.88
CA PHE A 282 -5.00 0.64 -17.42
C PHE A 282 -5.66 1.89 -16.84
N ALA A 283 -5.35 3.06 -17.42
CA ALA A 283 -5.96 4.32 -16.98
C ALA A 283 -7.48 4.33 -17.21
N GLU A 284 -7.98 3.84 -18.35
CA GLU A 284 -9.41 3.77 -18.64
C GLU A 284 -10.16 2.86 -17.66
N LEU A 285 -9.66 1.64 -17.45
CA LEU A 285 -10.28 0.65 -16.57
C LEU A 285 -10.27 1.11 -15.11
N PHE A 286 -9.17 1.70 -14.65
CA PHE A 286 -9.08 2.21 -13.27
C PHE A 286 -9.98 3.43 -13.03
N TRP A 287 -10.07 4.34 -14.01
CA TRP A 287 -10.87 5.57 -13.89
C TRP A 287 -12.37 5.34 -14.01
N LYS A 288 -12.78 4.24 -14.64
CA LYS A 288 -14.19 3.90 -14.83
C LYS A 288 -14.91 3.75 -13.49
N ASP A 289 -16.06 4.40 -13.39
CA ASP A 289 -16.88 4.46 -12.16
C ASP A 289 -16.09 4.88 -10.91
N ASN A 290 -15.11 5.79 -11.06
CA ASN A 290 -14.29 6.30 -9.97
C ASN A 290 -15.12 6.95 -8.84
N ASN A 291 -14.72 6.67 -7.61
CA ASN A 291 -15.31 7.18 -6.38
C ASN A 291 -14.41 8.18 -5.63
N GLY A 292 -13.18 8.42 -6.09
CA GLY A 292 -12.18 9.23 -5.39
C GLY A 292 -11.67 8.59 -4.09
N GLY A 293 -12.02 7.33 -3.83
CA GLY A 293 -11.43 6.54 -2.76
C GLY A 293 -10.00 6.19 -3.11
N TYR A 294 -9.13 6.23 -2.11
CA TYR A 294 -7.69 5.97 -2.24
C TYR A 294 -7.07 6.69 -3.45
N ALA A 295 -7.18 8.02 -3.44
CA ALA A 295 -6.77 8.86 -4.56
C ALA A 295 -5.24 8.96 -4.62
N ASN A 296 -4.68 8.57 -5.77
CA ASN A 296 -3.25 8.29 -5.90
C ASN A 296 -2.67 8.91 -7.18
N THR A 297 -1.36 9.17 -7.15
CA THR A 297 -0.55 9.38 -8.36
C THR A 297 0.02 8.02 -8.78
N TRP A 298 -0.55 7.42 -9.81
CA TRP A 298 -0.10 6.15 -10.38
C TRP A 298 1.09 6.35 -11.30
N LEU A 299 2.11 5.50 -11.15
CA LEU A 299 3.26 5.39 -12.02
C LEU A 299 3.19 4.03 -12.70
N ALA A 300 3.13 4.00 -14.03
CA ALA A 300 3.01 2.75 -14.77
C ALA A 300 3.98 2.71 -15.95
N GLY A 301 4.45 1.52 -16.31
CA GLY A 301 5.37 1.32 -17.43
C GLY A 301 4.98 0.11 -18.27
N ASP A 302 5.09 0.24 -19.59
CA ASP A 302 4.89 -0.86 -20.53
C ASP A 302 6.25 -1.32 -21.04
N ILE A 303 6.67 -2.52 -20.63
CA ILE A 303 7.99 -3.07 -20.97
C ILE A 303 8.13 -3.40 -22.46
N GLY A 304 7.01 -3.60 -23.18
CA GLY A 304 7.01 -3.90 -24.61
C GLY A 304 7.24 -2.65 -25.47
N THR A 305 6.72 -1.50 -25.05
CA THR A 305 6.89 -0.22 -25.76
C THR A 305 7.98 0.68 -25.18
N ASN A 306 8.50 0.31 -24.00
CA ASN A 306 9.44 1.06 -23.19
C ASN A 306 8.93 2.48 -22.81
N GLU A 307 7.60 2.64 -22.76
CA GLU A 307 6.92 3.87 -22.37
C GLU A 307 6.56 3.83 -20.89
N ILE A 308 6.71 4.96 -20.21
CA ILE A 308 6.28 5.16 -18.83
C ILE A 308 5.19 6.22 -18.78
N MET A 309 4.34 6.15 -17.76
CA MET A 309 3.17 6.99 -17.54
C MET A 309 3.14 7.46 -16.08
N ARG A 310 2.76 8.73 -15.89
CA ARG A 310 2.21 9.24 -14.63
C ARG A 310 0.73 9.53 -14.83
N PHE A 311 -0.11 8.97 -13.99
CA PHE A 311 -1.55 9.15 -14.00
C PHE A 311 -2.02 9.65 -12.63
N GLU A 312 -2.36 10.94 -12.54
CA GLU A 312 -2.92 11.53 -11.33
C GLU A 312 -4.44 11.37 -11.34
N ALA A 313 -4.95 10.48 -10.48
CA ALA A 313 -6.35 10.11 -10.41
C ALA A 313 -7.05 10.82 -9.25
N GLY A 314 -7.71 11.95 -9.54
CA GLY A 314 -8.56 12.67 -8.58
C GLY A 314 -9.97 12.09 -8.48
N LEU A 315 -11.00 12.92 -8.29
CA LEU A 315 -12.40 12.48 -8.38
C LEU A 315 -13.03 12.92 -9.69
N LYS A 316 -12.99 14.22 -9.93
CA LYS A 316 -13.53 14.89 -11.11
C LYS A 316 -12.45 15.17 -12.15
N PHE A 317 -11.21 15.37 -11.69
CA PHE A 317 -10.08 15.66 -12.54
C PHE A 317 -9.11 14.49 -12.59
N CYS A 318 -8.52 14.29 -13.76
CA CYS A 318 -7.36 13.45 -13.93
C CYS A 318 -6.36 14.09 -14.88
N HIS A 319 -5.10 13.67 -14.78
CA HIS A 319 -4.02 14.11 -15.66
C HIS A 319 -3.09 12.94 -15.99
N ILE A 320 -2.67 12.85 -17.25
CA ILE A 320 -1.80 11.78 -17.74
C ILE A 320 -0.61 12.42 -18.47
N ASP A 321 0.59 12.01 -18.08
CA ASP A 321 1.84 12.29 -18.80
C ASP A 321 2.50 10.98 -19.22
N LYS A 322 3.04 10.91 -20.44
CA LYS A 322 3.77 9.74 -20.96
C LYS A 322 5.10 10.14 -21.59
N THR A 323 6.11 9.29 -21.46
CA THR A 323 7.41 9.48 -22.13
C THR A 323 8.11 8.13 -22.35
N LYS A 324 9.02 8.08 -23.32
CA LYS A 324 9.93 6.96 -23.58
C LYS A 324 11.38 7.24 -23.19
N ASP A 325 11.65 8.45 -22.70
CA ASP A 325 12.97 8.89 -22.24
C ASP A 325 12.78 9.89 -21.11
N GLY A 326 13.09 9.48 -19.88
CA GLY A 326 12.82 10.30 -18.69
C GLY A 326 12.47 9.49 -17.45
N TYR A 327 11.85 10.18 -16.50
CA TYR A 327 11.36 9.59 -15.26
C TYR A 327 10.09 10.29 -14.79
N PHE A 328 9.36 9.61 -13.90
CA PHE A 328 8.32 10.20 -13.07
C PHE A 328 8.58 9.86 -11.60
N ALA A 329 8.19 10.76 -10.70
CA ALA A 329 8.37 10.62 -9.26
C ALA A 329 7.03 10.77 -8.53
N GLY A 330 6.81 9.93 -7.53
CA GLY A 330 5.69 9.98 -6.59
C GLY A 330 6.17 10.46 -5.23
N PHE A 331 5.51 11.49 -4.69
CA PHE A 331 5.92 12.18 -3.46
C PHE A 331 4.73 12.73 -2.65
N ASN A 332 3.56 12.13 -2.83
CA ASN A 332 2.33 12.42 -2.07
C ASN A 332 1.63 13.75 -2.32
N ALA A 333 1.90 14.39 -3.45
CA ALA A 333 1.11 15.52 -3.90
C ALA A 333 1.00 15.53 -5.43
N PRO A 334 -0.17 15.92 -5.98
CA PRO A 334 -0.38 15.99 -7.41
C PRO A 334 0.26 17.26 -7.98
N LEU A 335 0.75 17.13 -9.21
CA LEU A 335 1.29 18.22 -10.00
C LEU A 335 0.17 19.00 -10.69
N ASP A 336 -0.93 18.34 -11.08
CA ASP A 336 -2.10 19.00 -11.64
C ASP A 336 -2.69 20.00 -10.64
N PRO A 337 -2.70 21.30 -10.96
CA PRO A 337 -3.22 22.33 -10.07
C PRO A 337 -4.74 22.21 -9.82
N ARG A 338 -5.50 21.53 -10.67
CA ARG A 338 -6.94 21.29 -10.47
C ARG A 338 -7.15 20.29 -9.33
N ILE A 339 -6.47 19.15 -9.37
CA ILE A 339 -6.53 18.15 -8.28
C ILE A 339 -5.98 18.78 -6.99
N ARG A 340 -4.78 19.38 -7.08
CA ARG A 340 -4.09 19.96 -5.91
C ARG A 340 -4.89 21.03 -5.18
N ASN A 341 -5.63 21.87 -5.88
CA ASN A 341 -6.28 23.05 -5.29
C ASN A 341 -7.80 22.94 -5.17
N LEU A 342 -8.47 22.07 -5.94
CA LEU A 342 -9.93 21.91 -5.90
C LEU A 342 -10.37 20.63 -5.19
N GLU A 343 -9.50 19.62 -5.10
CA GLU A 343 -9.83 18.32 -4.51
C GLU A 343 -9.00 17.98 -3.27
N CYS A 344 -7.91 18.72 -3.02
CA CYS A 344 -7.04 18.54 -1.85
C CYS A 344 -7.10 19.74 -0.90
N THR A 345 -6.75 19.48 0.36
CA THR A 345 -6.58 20.46 1.44
C THR A 345 -5.18 20.32 2.03
N ASP A 346 -4.48 21.43 2.24
CA ASP A 346 -3.15 21.45 2.85
C ASP A 346 -2.16 20.41 2.29
N SER A 347 -1.98 20.34 0.98
CA SER A 347 -1.14 19.33 0.30
C SER A 347 0.36 19.40 0.65
N GLY A 348 0.86 20.52 1.20
CA GLY A 348 2.27 20.66 1.60
C GLY A 348 3.27 20.74 0.44
N PHE A 349 2.76 20.83 -0.78
CA PHE A 349 3.50 20.69 -2.04
C PHE A 349 4.81 21.47 -2.10
N ALA A 350 4.82 22.75 -1.70
CA ALA A 350 6.01 23.61 -1.81
C ALA A 350 6.81 23.77 -0.51
N ASP A 351 6.32 23.22 0.62
CA ASP A 351 6.97 23.43 1.92
C ASP A 351 7.94 22.28 2.20
N ILE A 352 9.24 22.52 2.03
CA ILE A 352 10.28 21.51 2.28
C ILE A 352 10.43 21.11 3.76
N ARG A 353 9.78 21.82 4.69
CA ARG A 353 9.66 21.36 6.08
C ARG A 353 8.67 20.21 6.20
N ARG A 354 7.81 20.04 5.18
CA ARG A 354 6.88 18.93 5.03
C ARG A 354 7.45 17.87 4.11
N HIS A 355 7.02 16.65 4.33
CA HIS A 355 7.47 15.48 3.60
C HIS A 355 7.14 15.51 2.11
N GLN A 356 6.01 16.09 1.70
CA GLN A 356 5.68 16.24 0.27
C GLN A 356 6.68 17.16 -0.43
N GLY A 357 6.86 18.37 0.09
CA GLY A 357 7.79 19.35 -0.48
C GLY A 357 9.24 18.88 -0.43
N ALA A 358 9.64 18.19 0.65
CA ALA A 358 10.99 17.64 0.77
C ALA A 358 11.27 16.59 -0.31
N ARG A 359 10.36 15.61 -0.48
CA ARG A 359 10.55 14.52 -1.46
C ARG A 359 10.36 14.96 -2.90
N GLN A 360 9.50 15.93 -3.16
CA GLN A 360 9.40 16.60 -4.47
C GLN A 360 10.73 17.22 -4.91
N VAL A 361 11.59 17.61 -3.96
CA VAL A 361 12.95 18.10 -4.25
C VAL A 361 13.95 16.95 -4.29
N ARG A 362 13.92 16.05 -3.29
CA ARG A 362 14.96 15.02 -3.12
C ARG A 362 14.93 13.95 -4.20
N ILE A 363 13.75 13.43 -4.58
CA ILE A 363 13.67 12.36 -5.59
C ILE A 363 14.23 12.84 -6.94
N PRO A 364 13.85 14.02 -7.47
CA PRO A 364 14.49 14.56 -8.68
C PRO A 364 16.01 14.76 -8.57
N GLN A 365 16.54 15.19 -7.41
CA GLN A 365 18.00 15.28 -7.22
C GLN A 365 18.68 13.93 -7.40
N LEU A 366 18.08 12.87 -6.84
CA LEU A 366 18.58 11.50 -6.98
C LEU A 366 18.46 11.01 -8.45
N MET A 367 17.38 11.34 -9.14
CA MET A 367 17.21 10.99 -10.57
C MET A 367 18.31 11.61 -11.44
N GLU A 368 18.68 12.87 -11.20
CA GLU A 368 19.78 13.52 -11.90
C GLU A 368 21.16 12.99 -11.47
N GLU A 369 21.36 12.74 -10.17
CA GLU A 369 22.61 12.17 -9.65
C GLU A 369 22.93 10.82 -10.30
N TYR A 370 21.92 9.95 -10.42
CA TYR A 370 22.05 8.60 -10.97
C TYR A 370 21.74 8.48 -12.46
N LYS A 371 21.56 9.60 -13.17
CA LYS A 371 21.21 9.59 -14.59
C LYS A 371 22.15 8.73 -15.44
N GLY A 372 21.55 7.85 -16.25
CA GLY A 372 22.24 6.87 -17.10
C GLY A 372 22.81 5.67 -16.34
N ARG A 373 22.53 5.56 -15.03
CA ARG A 373 23.05 4.52 -14.14
C ARG A 373 21.97 3.88 -13.27
N ILE A 374 20.70 4.25 -13.45
CA ILE A 374 19.60 3.66 -12.69
C ILE A 374 19.39 2.22 -13.16
N ASP A 375 19.79 1.28 -12.32
CA ASP A 375 19.47 -0.14 -12.36
C ASP A 375 18.75 -0.55 -11.08
N ASN A 376 18.45 -1.85 -10.92
CA ASN A 376 17.70 -2.32 -9.76
C ASN A 376 18.45 -2.11 -8.42
N GLU A 377 19.78 -2.25 -8.38
CA GLU A 377 20.56 -1.99 -7.16
C GLU A 377 20.59 -0.50 -6.80
N THR A 378 20.70 0.36 -7.81
CA THR A 378 20.63 1.81 -7.64
C THR A 378 19.23 2.23 -7.17
N ALA A 379 18.18 1.60 -7.70
CA ALA A 379 16.80 1.82 -7.26
C ALA A 379 16.62 1.52 -5.76
N GLN A 380 17.19 0.41 -5.28
CA GLN A 380 17.18 0.06 -3.84
C GLN A 380 17.89 1.11 -2.98
N ARG A 381 18.95 1.75 -3.49
CA ARG A 381 19.65 2.84 -2.78
C ARG A 381 18.84 4.13 -2.76
N ILE A 382 18.22 4.49 -3.88
CA ILE A 382 17.39 5.69 -4.01
C ILE A 382 16.19 5.62 -3.06
N ILE A 383 15.49 4.49 -3.03
CA ILE A 383 14.31 4.33 -2.17
C ILE A 383 14.66 4.23 -0.67
N ALA A 384 15.94 3.98 -0.36
CA ALA A 384 16.50 3.95 1.00
C ALA A 384 17.12 5.29 1.46
N ASP A 385 16.99 6.37 0.68
CA ASP A 385 17.69 7.64 0.94
C ASP A 385 17.17 8.40 2.17
N HIS A 386 18.11 8.99 2.92
CA HIS A 386 17.88 9.71 4.19
C HIS A 386 18.36 11.17 4.18
N TYR A 387 18.63 11.76 3.02
CA TYR A 387 19.08 13.14 2.99
C TYR A 387 17.91 14.11 3.17
N ASP A 388 17.91 14.82 4.29
CA ASP A 388 16.92 15.83 4.61
C ASP A 388 17.27 17.15 3.90
N VAL A 389 16.51 17.50 2.86
CA VAL A 389 16.77 18.71 2.05
C VAL A 389 16.53 20.03 2.81
N TYR A 390 15.75 20.01 3.89
CA TYR A 390 15.51 21.19 4.71
C TYR A 390 16.69 21.43 5.67
N LEU A 391 17.15 20.38 6.34
CA LEU A 391 18.29 20.46 7.27
C LEU A 391 19.66 20.36 6.56
N LYS A 392 19.67 19.93 5.30
CA LYS A 392 20.86 19.73 4.45
C LYS A 392 21.88 18.78 5.07
N LYS A 393 21.40 17.63 5.57
CA LYS A 393 22.23 16.58 6.18
C LYS A 393 21.53 15.23 6.07
N GLU A 394 22.31 14.15 6.23
CA GLU A 394 21.76 12.82 6.50
C GLU A 394 20.99 12.85 7.82
N ASN A 395 19.70 12.51 7.76
CA ASN A 395 18.80 12.56 8.90
C ASN A 395 17.54 11.73 8.62
N PRO A 396 17.52 10.43 9.00
CA PRO A 396 16.32 9.61 8.91
C PRO A 396 15.17 10.29 9.67
N CYS A 397 14.13 10.75 8.97
CA CYS A 397 13.03 11.51 9.57
C CYS A 397 11.77 11.42 8.69
N SER A 398 10.71 12.16 9.03
CA SER A 398 9.48 12.17 8.23
C SER A 398 9.65 12.70 6.81
N ARG A 399 10.70 13.50 6.55
CA ARG A 399 10.92 14.23 5.28
C ARG A 399 11.68 13.43 4.22
N THR A 400 12.29 12.30 4.58
CA THR A 400 13.20 11.55 3.71
C THR A 400 12.49 10.55 2.80
N VAL A 401 13.19 10.04 1.78
CA VAL A 401 12.63 9.08 0.81
C VAL A 401 12.31 7.75 1.48
N CYS A 402 13.20 7.26 2.35
CA CYS A 402 12.83 6.25 3.35
C CYS A 402 12.44 7.01 4.62
N SER A 403 11.15 7.11 4.91
CA SER A 403 10.66 7.95 6.01
C SER A 403 10.73 7.24 7.35
N HIS A 404 11.08 8.00 8.39
CA HIS A 404 11.17 7.55 9.79
C HIS A 404 10.52 8.59 10.72
N TYR A 405 9.20 8.53 10.92
CA TYR A 405 8.49 9.49 11.78
C TYR A 405 8.78 9.24 13.26
N GLU A 406 9.06 8.00 13.62
CA GLU A 406 9.41 7.54 14.96
C GLU A 406 10.74 8.14 15.46
N LEU A 407 11.54 8.68 14.54
CA LEU A 407 12.81 9.37 14.83
C LEU A 407 12.70 10.90 14.71
N ASP A 408 11.57 11.44 14.24
CA ASP A 408 11.41 12.87 13.98
C ASP A 408 10.81 13.59 15.20
N MET A 409 11.58 14.52 15.77
CA MET A 409 11.12 15.35 16.88
C MET A 409 10.14 16.45 16.45
N ARG A 410 10.01 16.69 15.12
CA ARG A 410 9.06 17.63 14.52
C ARG A 410 9.23 19.10 14.93
N GLU A 411 10.46 19.50 15.32
CA GLU A 411 10.79 20.85 15.82
C GLU A 411 10.34 22.00 14.90
N TYR A 412 10.35 21.79 13.59
CA TYR A 412 10.11 22.81 12.57
C TYR A 412 8.69 22.75 11.97
N MET A 413 7.81 21.91 12.54
CA MET A 413 6.48 21.65 12.03
C MET A 413 5.46 21.51 13.18
N CYS A 414 4.88 22.64 13.58
CA CYS A 414 3.82 22.69 14.59
C CYS A 414 2.49 23.09 13.93
N GLN A 415 1.79 22.11 13.35
CA GLN A 415 0.44 22.30 12.80
C GLN A 415 -0.50 21.26 13.40
N PRO A 416 -1.67 21.67 13.94
CA PRO A 416 -2.72 20.73 14.35
C PRO A 416 -3.15 19.82 13.19
N GLY A 417 -3.49 18.56 13.50
CA GLY A 417 -3.91 17.58 12.48
C GLY A 417 -2.76 16.96 11.69
N ARG A 418 -1.53 17.02 12.20
CA ARG A 418 -0.34 16.40 11.59
C ARG A 418 0.28 15.37 12.55
N PRO A 419 1.09 14.44 12.01
CA PRO A 419 1.87 13.50 12.82
C PRO A 419 2.52 14.17 14.02
N ALA A 420 2.29 13.56 15.18
CA ALA A 420 2.89 13.97 16.44
C ALA A 420 4.42 13.75 16.40
N PRO A 421 5.19 14.43 17.27
CA PRO A 421 6.58 14.08 17.51
C PRO A 421 6.73 12.58 17.81
N TYR A 422 7.66 11.93 17.12
CA TYR A 422 7.98 10.51 17.25
C TYR A 422 6.81 9.55 16.96
N GLU A 423 5.81 9.95 16.17
CA GLU A 423 4.70 9.06 15.81
C GLU A 423 5.22 7.75 15.19
N PRO A 424 4.79 6.54 15.65
CA PRO A 424 5.28 5.25 15.16
C PRO A 424 4.76 5.00 13.74
N ARG A 425 5.42 5.60 12.76
CA ARG A 425 5.05 5.62 11.35
C ARG A 425 6.29 5.75 10.49
N GLY A 426 6.28 5.21 9.28
CA GLY A 426 7.38 5.37 8.35
C GLY A 426 7.32 4.39 7.21
N ALA A 427 8.45 4.21 6.54
CA ALA A 427 8.63 3.15 5.54
C ALA A 427 8.57 1.76 6.20
N VAL A 428 7.74 0.88 5.65
CA VAL A 428 7.53 -0.48 6.20
C VAL A 428 7.93 -1.59 5.24
N ASP A 429 8.36 -1.21 4.05
CA ASP A 429 8.97 -2.08 3.06
C ASP A 429 9.92 -1.29 2.15
N GLY A 430 10.51 -1.97 1.19
CA GLY A 430 10.88 -1.38 -0.08
C GLY A 430 10.72 -2.44 -1.17
N VAL A 431 10.26 -2.03 -2.36
CA VAL A 431 10.07 -2.89 -3.52
C VAL A 431 10.67 -2.26 -4.76
N THR A 432 11.41 -3.04 -5.54
CA THR A 432 12.03 -2.60 -6.80
C THR A 432 11.91 -3.67 -7.87
N ALA A 433 11.83 -3.23 -9.12
CA ALA A 433 11.90 -4.11 -10.28
C ALA A 433 12.54 -3.38 -11.47
N SER A 434 13.31 -4.13 -12.26
CA SER A 434 13.71 -3.74 -13.60
C SER A 434 12.81 -4.40 -14.65
N ALA A 435 12.89 -3.96 -15.90
CA ALA A 435 12.21 -4.63 -17.01
C ALA A 435 12.57 -6.13 -17.11
N CYS A 436 13.78 -6.55 -16.70
CA CYS A 436 14.14 -7.97 -16.63
C CYS A 436 13.35 -8.72 -15.54
N ASP A 437 13.13 -8.09 -14.39
CA ASP A 437 12.36 -8.69 -13.31
C ASP A 437 10.88 -8.80 -13.70
N ALA A 438 10.33 -7.77 -14.36
CA ALA A 438 8.98 -7.76 -14.92
C ALA A 438 8.73 -8.89 -15.94
N LEU A 439 9.68 -9.12 -16.85
CA LEU A 439 9.64 -10.24 -17.81
C LEU A 439 9.54 -11.60 -17.10
N ASP A 440 10.26 -11.74 -15.99
CA ASP A 440 10.27 -12.94 -15.14
C ASP A 440 9.05 -13.05 -14.20
N LEU A 441 8.12 -12.07 -14.24
CA LEU A 441 7.04 -11.89 -13.26
C LEU A 441 7.57 -11.95 -11.82
N SER A 442 8.57 -11.12 -11.56
CA SER A 442 9.35 -11.14 -10.33
C SER A 442 9.63 -9.72 -9.84
N LEU A 443 9.94 -9.61 -8.54
CA LEU A 443 10.27 -8.35 -7.90
C LEU A 443 11.31 -8.57 -6.80
N TRP A 444 11.96 -7.49 -6.38
CA TRP A 444 12.80 -7.45 -5.20
C TRP A 444 12.07 -6.74 -4.08
N ALA A 445 12.05 -7.32 -2.89
CA ALA A 445 11.41 -6.72 -1.73
C ALA A 445 12.26 -6.84 -0.47
N ARG A 446 12.12 -5.87 0.43
CA ARG A 446 12.66 -5.87 1.80
C ARG A 446 11.53 -5.58 2.77
N TRP A 447 11.34 -6.45 3.76
CA TRP A 447 10.36 -6.25 4.82
C TRP A 447 10.92 -5.35 5.91
N GLY A 448 10.12 -4.44 6.45
CA GLY A 448 10.60 -3.35 7.31
C GLY A 448 11.12 -2.16 6.49
N SER A 449 11.80 -1.21 7.13
CA SER A 449 12.24 0.01 6.43
C SER A 449 13.10 -0.30 5.19
N SER A 450 12.94 0.47 4.13
CA SER A 450 13.68 0.26 2.86
C SER A 450 15.19 0.36 3.06
N CYS A 451 15.65 1.17 4.02
CA CYS A 451 17.05 1.30 4.43
C CYS A 451 17.56 0.11 5.27
N GLY A 452 16.66 -0.71 5.83
CA GLY A 452 16.97 -1.86 6.67
C GLY A 452 17.22 -1.52 8.13
N MET A 453 16.90 -0.29 8.56
CA MET A 453 16.91 0.08 9.98
C MET A 453 15.82 -0.70 10.73
N PRO A 454 16.16 -1.34 11.87
CA PRO A 454 15.17 -2.06 12.66
C PRO A 454 14.30 -1.10 13.49
N PHE A 455 13.14 -1.59 13.92
CA PHE A 455 12.28 -0.97 14.92
C PHE A 455 12.02 -1.96 16.06
N CYS A 456 12.35 -1.55 17.29
CA CYS A 456 12.05 -2.31 18.51
C CYS A 456 10.89 -1.64 19.26
N ALA A 457 9.75 -2.34 19.35
CA ALA A 457 8.53 -1.80 19.90
C ALA A 457 8.66 -1.49 21.40
N ALA A 458 9.33 -2.37 22.16
CA ALA A 458 9.52 -2.18 23.60
C ALA A 458 10.37 -0.94 23.91
N GLU A 459 11.52 -0.78 23.24
CA GLU A 459 12.41 0.38 23.42
C GLU A 459 11.74 1.69 22.97
N PHE A 460 10.99 1.63 21.86
CA PHE A 460 10.23 2.78 21.38
C PHE A 460 9.20 3.24 22.42
N LEU A 461 8.45 2.31 23.02
CA LEU A 461 7.41 2.63 24.01
C LEU A 461 7.98 3.09 25.35
N GLU A 462 9.17 2.61 25.75
CA GLU A 462 9.88 3.12 26.91
C GLU A 462 10.29 4.59 26.71
N SER A 463 10.78 4.92 25.51
CA SER A 463 11.19 6.28 25.15
C SER A 463 10.01 7.21 24.86
N ASN A 464 8.88 6.67 24.42
CA ASN A 464 7.70 7.40 23.97
C ASN A 464 6.40 6.90 24.65
N PRO A 465 6.27 7.09 25.98
CA PRO A 465 5.15 6.54 26.75
C PRO A 465 3.77 7.07 26.33
N GLN A 466 3.71 8.19 25.61
CA GLN A 466 2.47 8.73 25.04
C GLN A 466 1.80 7.78 24.05
N PHE A 467 2.56 6.88 23.42
CA PHE A 467 2.04 5.86 22.50
C PHE A 467 1.79 4.51 23.18
N GLY A 468 1.89 4.42 24.50
CA GLY A 468 1.68 3.18 25.26
C GLY A 468 0.34 2.48 25.02
N TYR A 469 -0.69 3.24 24.63
CA TYR A 469 -2.01 2.70 24.26
C TYR A 469 -1.99 1.84 22.97
N LEU A 470 -0.94 1.97 22.14
CA LEU A 470 -0.70 1.15 20.95
C LEU A 470 0.08 -0.14 21.25
N GLY A 471 0.47 -0.40 22.50
CA GLY A 471 1.44 -1.47 22.83
C GLY A 471 1.08 -2.87 22.32
N GLN A 472 -0.21 -3.21 22.24
CA GLN A 472 -0.65 -4.50 21.70
C GLN A 472 -0.59 -4.59 20.16
N PHE A 473 -0.46 -3.45 19.48
CA PHE A 473 -0.43 -3.33 18.02
C PHE A 473 0.95 -2.98 17.47
N LEU A 474 1.93 -2.64 18.31
CA LEU A 474 3.29 -2.38 17.86
C LEU A 474 4.12 -3.67 17.95
N LYS A 475 4.51 -4.21 16.79
CA LYS A 475 5.42 -5.35 16.67
C LYS A 475 6.82 -4.91 16.28
N ASP A 476 7.82 -5.71 16.65
CA ASP A 476 9.19 -5.49 16.20
C ASP A 476 9.30 -5.66 14.68
N ARG A 477 10.17 -4.86 14.07
CA ARG A 477 10.56 -4.97 12.65
C ARG A 477 12.07 -5.10 12.60
N PRO A 478 12.61 -6.33 12.66
CA PRO A 478 14.05 -6.54 12.57
C PRO A 478 14.56 -6.18 11.18
N SER A 479 15.87 -5.95 11.06
CA SER A 479 16.52 -5.72 9.77
C SER A 479 16.38 -6.95 8.87
N GLN A 480 16.01 -6.74 7.60
CA GLN A 480 15.88 -7.82 6.62
C GLN A 480 16.71 -7.53 5.35
N PRO A 481 17.25 -8.57 4.69
CA PRO A 481 17.90 -8.41 3.40
C PRO A 481 16.89 -8.15 2.28
N TRP A 482 17.35 -7.52 1.20
CA TRP A 482 16.60 -7.52 -0.07
C TRP A 482 16.48 -8.94 -0.60
N THR A 483 15.27 -9.32 -1.02
CA THR A 483 14.94 -10.68 -1.43
C THR A 483 14.18 -10.66 -2.74
N LYS A 484 14.62 -11.45 -3.72
CA LYS A 484 13.90 -11.65 -4.99
C LYS A 484 12.79 -12.69 -4.82
N PHE A 485 11.59 -12.37 -5.28
CA PHE A 485 10.41 -13.23 -5.31
C PHE A 485 9.88 -13.42 -6.73
N GLY A 486 9.22 -14.55 -6.98
CA GLY A 486 8.59 -14.90 -8.26
C GLY A 486 8.59 -16.40 -8.49
N HIS A 487 7.50 -16.96 -8.98
CA HIS A 487 7.37 -18.38 -9.26
C HIS A 487 8.19 -18.79 -10.50
N ARG A 488 8.83 -19.97 -10.46
CA ARG A 488 9.76 -20.44 -11.53
C ARG A 488 9.06 -21.08 -12.72
N GLU A 489 7.86 -21.65 -12.54
CA GLU A 489 7.18 -22.46 -13.56
C GLU A 489 6.02 -21.72 -14.24
N SER A 490 5.57 -20.59 -13.71
CA SER A 490 4.73 -19.62 -14.43
C SER A 490 5.48 -18.96 -15.59
N ARG A 491 6.70 -19.41 -15.94
CA ARG A 491 7.68 -18.81 -16.86
C ARG A 491 7.75 -19.48 -18.24
N GLN A 492 6.74 -20.25 -18.65
CA GLN A 492 6.65 -20.81 -20.01
C GLN A 492 5.40 -20.36 -20.75
#